data_AF-A0A392SRU2-F1
#
_entry.id   AF-A0A392SRU2-F1
#
_cell.length_a   1.000
_cell.length_b   1.000
_cell.length_c   1.000
_cell.angle_alpha   90.00
_cell.angle_beta   90.00
_cell.angle_gamma   90.00
#
_symmetry.space_group_name_H-M   'P 1'
#
loop_
_entity.id
_entity.type
_entity.pdbx_description
1 polymer ?
#
loop_
_entity_poly.entity_id
_entity_poly.type
_entity_poly.pdbx_seq_one_letter_code
_entity_poly.pdbx_strand_id
1 'polypeptide(L)'
;MPGVYRVDLLTRQVSSPDVDWSYGEPTEMLSPRNTDEFGDDMGESSGAYIIRIPFGPRNKYIPKEELWPYIPEFVDGAIGHI
;
A
#
# COMPACT_ATOMS: atom_id res chain seq x y z
N MET A 1 -13.59 19.09 -13.51
CA MET A 1 -12.31 19.05 -12.78
C MET A 1 -11.65 17.73 -13.11
N PRO A 2 -10.32 17.62 -13.33
CA PRO A 2 -9.71 16.31 -13.58
C PRO A 2 -9.88 15.46 -12.30
N GLY A 3 -10.67 14.39 -12.41
CA GLY A 3 -10.89 13.45 -11.31
C GLY A 3 -9.65 12.60 -11.06
N VAL A 4 -9.42 12.22 -9.80
CA VAL A 4 -8.37 11.26 -9.45
C VAL A 4 -8.87 9.86 -9.79
N TYR A 5 -8.22 9.22 -10.76
CA TYR A 5 -8.61 7.88 -11.21
C TYR A 5 -8.27 6.79 -10.20
N ARG A 6 -7.12 6.89 -9.51
CA ARG A 6 -6.66 5.88 -8.54
C ARG A 6 -5.64 6.48 -7.58
N VAL A 7 -5.63 5.99 -6.34
CA VAL A 7 -4.62 6.32 -5.33
C VAL A 7 -3.98 5.03 -4.80
N ASP A 8 -2.66 4.92 -4.90
CA ASP A 8 -1.89 3.82 -4.31
C ASP A 8 -1.04 4.33 -3.13
N LEU A 9 -1.30 3.80 -1.94
CA LEU A 9 -0.48 4.00 -0.74
C LEU A 9 0.57 2.89 -0.67
N LEU A 10 1.81 3.23 -0.98
CA LEU A 10 2.93 2.29 -0.89
C LEU A 10 3.39 2.14 0.57
N THR A 11 3.56 0.91 1.03
CA THR A 11 4.08 0.58 2.36
C THR A 11 4.91 -0.71 2.33
N ARG A 12 5.46 -1.12 3.48
CA ARG A 12 6.24 -2.36 3.61
C ARG A 12 5.34 -3.59 3.74
N GLN A 13 5.69 -4.66 3.04
CA GLN A 13 5.09 -5.98 3.26
C GLN A 13 5.80 -6.73 4.39
N VAL A 14 5.06 -7.13 5.42
CA VAL A 14 5.60 -7.78 6.63
C VAL A 14 4.84 -9.07 6.88
N SER A 15 5.58 -10.18 6.99
CA SER A 15 5.06 -11.52 7.27
C SER A 15 5.65 -12.02 8.59
N SER A 16 5.44 -11.26 9.67
CA SER A 16 5.86 -11.62 11.03
C SER A 16 4.63 -12.04 11.87
N PRO A 17 4.74 -13.04 12.75
CA PRO A 17 3.68 -13.31 13.74
C PRO A 17 3.46 -12.17 14.74
N ASP A 18 4.38 -11.19 14.82
CA ASP A 18 4.26 -10.03 15.72
C ASP A 18 3.24 -8.98 15.25
N VAL A 19 2.78 -9.07 14.00
CA VAL A 19 1.80 -8.16 13.39
C VAL A 19 0.62 -8.94 12.84
N ASP A 20 -0.46 -8.22 12.55
CA ASP A 20 -1.62 -8.85 11.90
C ASP A 20 -1.24 -9.41 10.53
N TRP A 21 -1.82 -10.56 10.19
CA TRP A 21 -1.54 -11.29 8.95
C TRP A 21 -1.82 -10.47 7.69
N SER A 22 -2.76 -9.50 7.76
CA SER A 22 -3.07 -8.59 6.64
C SER A 22 -1.87 -7.73 6.19
N TYR A 23 -0.86 -7.53 7.05
CA TYR A 23 0.39 -6.86 6.65
C TYR A 23 1.21 -7.67 5.63
N GLY A 24 0.92 -8.97 5.53
CA GLY A 24 1.45 -9.85 4.51
C GLY A 24 0.72 -9.75 3.17
N GLU A 25 -0.48 -9.18 3.12
CA GLU A 25 -1.27 -9.08 1.88
C GLU A 25 -0.68 -8.00 0.96
N PRO A 26 -0.28 -8.35 -0.28
CA PRO A 26 0.42 -7.43 -1.17
C PRO A 26 -0.45 -6.26 -1.65
N THR A 27 -1.77 -6.44 -1.68
CA THR A 27 -2.72 -5.43 -2.13
C THR A 27 -3.98 -5.50 -1.30
N GLU A 28 -4.44 -4.34 -0.83
CA GLU A 28 -5.67 -4.20 -0.06
C GLU A 28 -6.44 -2.98 -0.56
N MET A 29 -7.71 -3.15 -0.91
CA MET A 29 -8.57 -2.05 -1.34
C MET A 29 -9.20 -1.38 -0.11
N LEU A 30 -9.08 -0.07 -0.02
CA LEU A 30 -9.72 0.72 1.01
C LEU A 30 -11.17 0.99 0.62
N SER A 31 -12.10 0.65 1.51
CA SER A 31 -13.51 0.99 1.33
C SER A 31 -13.68 2.52 1.32
N PRO A 32 -14.41 3.09 0.35
CA PRO A 32 -14.76 4.51 0.35
C PRO A 32 -15.51 4.87 1.65
N ARG A 33 -15.13 5.97 2.30
CA ARG A 33 -15.75 6.36 3.59
C ARG A 33 -17.19 6.86 3.47
N ASN A 34 -17.61 7.29 2.28
CA ASN A 34 -18.95 7.82 2.00
C ASN A 34 -19.37 7.41 0.59
N THR A 35 -20.10 6.31 0.42
CA THR A 35 -20.73 5.95 -0.87
C THR A 35 -21.73 7.00 -1.36
N ASP A 36 -22.21 7.87 -0.48
CA ASP A 36 -23.30 8.82 -0.75
C ASP A 36 -22.82 10.20 -1.24
N GLU A 37 -21.52 10.53 -1.08
CA GLU A 37 -20.95 11.83 -1.52
C GLU A 37 -20.28 11.77 -2.91
N PHE A 38 -19.92 10.57 -3.37
CA PHE A 38 -19.41 10.35 -4.72
C PHE A 38 -20.57 9.83 -5.57
N GLY A 39 -21.36 10.74 -6.14
CA GLY A 39 -22.37 10.38 -7.14
C GLY A 39 -21.76 9.61 -8.32
N ASP A 40 -22.60 9.22 -9.29
CA ASP A 40 -22.33 8.38 -10.49
C ASP A 40 -21.05 8.68 -11.33
N ASP A 41 -20.22 9.65 -10.94
CA ASP A 41 -18.90 9.99 -11.49
C ASP A 41 -17.76 9.07 -10.98
N MET A 42 -18.04 8.10 -10.10
CA MET A 42 -17.07 7.09 -9.69
C MET A 42 -16.90 6.06 -10.82
N GLY A 43 -16.06 6.37 -11.81
CA GLY A 43 -15.67 5.42 -12.85
C GLY A 43 -15.20 4.09 -12.25
N GLU A 44 -15.36 2.98 -12.99
CA GLU A 44 -15.21 1.58 -12.55
C GLU A 44 -13.89 1.21 -11.83
N SER A 45 -12.91 2.11 -11.76
CA SER A 45 -11.60 1.91 -11.13
C SER A 45 -11.20 3.00 -10.12
N SER A 46 -12.10 3.94 -9.81
CA SER A 46 -11.90 4.94 -8.77
C SER A 46 -11.78 4.27 -7.41
N GLY A 47 -10.64 4.43 -6.74
CA GLY A 47 -10.39 3.77 -5.45
C GLY A 47 -9.03 4.09 -4.85
N ALA A 48 -8.89 3.78 -3.57
CA ALA A 48 -7.61 3.85 -2.87
C ALA A 48 -7.16 2.44 -2.48
N TYR A 49 -5.89 2.14 -2.72
CA TYR A 49 -5.31 0.83 -2.44
C TYR A 49 -4.10 0.99 -1.52
N ILE A 50 -3.92 0.07 -0.60
CA ILE A 50 -2.65 -0.15 0.08
C ILE A 50 -1.87 -1.17 -0.75
N ILE A 51 -0.69 -0.77 -1.21
CA ILE A 51 0.24 -1.62 -1.95
C ILE A 51 1.44 -1.89 -1.05
N ARG A 52 1.64 -3.16 -0.68
CA ARG A 52 2.71 -3.55 0.23
C ARG A 52 3.87 -4.13 -0.57
N ILE A 53 5.01 -3.46 -0.54
CA ILE A 53 6.21 -3.83 -1.27
C ILE A 53 7.13 -4.62 -0.33
N PRO A 54 7.60 -5.82 -0.74
CA PRO A 54 8.59 -6.56 0.05
C PRO A 54 9.94 -5.85 -0.01
N PHE A 55 10.50 -5.50 1.15
CA PHE A 55 11.89 -5.05 1.27
C PHE A 55 12.42 -5.33 2.69
N GLY A 56 13.72 -5.61 2.77
CA GLY A 56 14.39 -6.04 3.99
C GLY A 56 13.81 -7.34 4.58
N PRO A 57 14.15 -7.66 5.85
CA PRO A 57 13.71 -8.90 6.50
C PRO A 57 12.18 -8.99 6.66
N ARG A 58 11.49 -9.78 5.83
CA ARG A 58 10.01 -9.86 5.82
C ARG A 58 9.41 -10.59 7.02
N ASN A 59 10.14 -11.55 7.58
CA ASN A 59 9.70 -12.39 8.70
C ASN A 59 9.85 -11.70 10.07
N LYS A 60 10.17 -10.40 10.09
CA LYS A 60 10.39 -9.64 11.32
C LYS A 60 9.88 -8.20 11.16
N TYR A 61 9.19 -7.71 12.17
CA TYR A 61 8.88 -6.29 12.28
C TYR A 61 10.15 -5.48 12.59
N ILE A 62 10.37 -4.40 11.86
CA ILE A 62 11.53 -3.50 12.03
C ILE A 62 10.96 -2.08 12.22
N PRO A 63 11.38 -1.34 13.25
CA PRO A 63 10.92 0.03 13.48
C PRO A 63 11.39 0.95 12.35
N LYS A 64 10.63 2.03 12.08
CA LYS A 64 10.87 2.91 10.92
C LYS A 64 12.27 3.54 10.91
N GLU A 65 12.85 3.74 12.09
CA GLU A 65 14.18 4.32 12.30
C GLU A 65 15.31 3.41 11.79
N GLU A 66 15.06 2.09 11.71
CA GLU A 66 16.04 1.09 11.25
C GLU A 66 15.87 0.72 9.78
N LEU A 67 14.92 1.32 9.05
CA LEU A 67 14.62 0.97 7.65
C LEU A 67 15.59 1.58 6.64
N TRP A 68 16.41 2.56 7.02
CA TRP A 68 17.33 3.28 6.12
C TRP A 68 18.17 2.39 5.19
N PRO A 69 18.77 1.27 5.64
CA PRO A 69 19.56 0.41 4.78
C PRO A 69 18.76 -0.26 3.64
N TYR A 70 17.44 -0.37 3.80
CA TYR A 70 16.56 -1.08 2.86
C TYR A 70 15.74 -0.13 1.96
N ILE A 71 15.90 1.19 2.11
CA ILE A 71 15.21 2.17 1.27
C ILE A 71 15.53 2.00 -0.23
N PRO A 72 16.78 1.72 -0.66
CA PRO A 72 17.06 1.47 -2.08
C PRO A 72 16.23 0.31 -2.65
N GLU A 73 16.14 -0.81 -1.92
CA GLU A 73 15.32 -1.96 -2.31
C GLU A 73 13.83 -1.60 -2.40
N PHE A 74 13.32 -0.79 -1.47
CA PHE A 74 11.96 -0.27 -1.53
C PHE A 74 11.73 0.60 -2.78
N VAL A 75 12.68 1.46 -3.14
CA VAL A 75 12.59 2.32 -4.32
C VAL A 75 12.56 1.48 -5.61
N ASP A 76 13.42 0.48 -5.72
CA ASP A 76 13.42 -0.43 -6.87
C ASP A 76 12.08 -1.16 -7.01
N GLY A 77 11.54 -1.67 -5.90
CA GLY A 77 10.21 -2.28 -5.86
C GLY A 77 9.08 -1.32 -6.20
N ALA A 78 9.16 -0.06 -5.73
CA ALA A 78 8.16 0.97 -5.99
C ALA A 78 8.14 1.38 -7.47
N ILE A 79 9.31 1.54 -8.09
CA ILE A 79 9.40 1.85 -9.53
C ILE A 79 8.82 0.71 -10.37
N GLY A 80 9.01 -0.55 -9.96
CA GLY A 80 8.43 -1.70 -10.66
C GLY A 80 6.90 -1.79 -10.58
N HIS A 81 6.26 -1.06 -9.66
CA HIS A 81 4.79 -1.02 -9.51
C HIS A 81 4.12 0.11 -10.32
N ILE A 82 4.85 1.19 -10.62
CA ILE A 82 4.34 2.39 -11.31
C ILE A 82 4.18 2.15 -12.82
#